data_AF-A0A353RKI5-F1
#
_entry.id   AF-A0A353RKI5-F1
#
_cell.length_a   1.000
_cell.length_b   1.000
_cell.length_c   1.000
_cell.angle_alpha   90.00
_cell.angle_beta   90.00
_cell.angle_gamma   90.00
#
_symmetry.space_group_name_H-M   'P 1'
#
loop_
_entity.id
_entity.type
_entity.pdbx_description
1 polymer ?
#
loop_
_entity_poly.entity_id
_entity_poly.type
_entity_poly.pdbx_seq_one_letter_code
_entity_poly.pdbx_strand_id
1 'polypeptide(L)'
;MFKTNIKTLFKEIRSIPLESADPDLLAHISFGFRNLLILAYTMPWVTETLGDEAAPHALTARMMEASDRLAKELDKDMTPEDRARCIVYLLHTLSFHYNPDHMEIAENAATEVINNVDLAQKATPATPATEPHQYLSLADSPYLCKILCYDYYFRTEKDSRKKAENLLTKWDKELQKNGFWLDVTEDMALQRLEAYSLFSDVADQHKYEKTIRKAIQYYSELPQITDEVRFLFLLAHMGTFRNYPEQVEQIMDNVLEGKLSATATGSISDKVRNAKPNMLKALQFHILALYLLNTEQE
;
A
#
# COMPACT_ATOMS: atom_id res chain seq x y z
N MET A 1 25.81 7.76 0.14
CA MET A 1 25.34 6.53 -0.53
C MET A 1 23.87 6.65 -0.95
N PHE A 2 22.96 6.92 -0.02
CA PHE A 2 21.51 7.08 -0.31
C PHE A 2 21.15 8.05 -1.45
N LYS A 3 21.70 9.29 -1.46
CA LYS A 3 21.41 10.27 -2.54
C LYS A 3 21.81 9.76 -3.94
N THR A 4 22.90 9.00 -4.05
CA THR A 4 23.34 8.39 -5.31
C THR A 4 22.40 7.25 -5.73
N ASN A 5 21.94 6.45 -4.77
CA ASN A 5 21.04 5.33 -5.02
C ASN A 5 19.66 5.82 -5.48
N ILE A 6 19.07 6.80 -4.79
CA ILE A 6 17.77 7.35 -5.22
C ILE A 6 17.85 8.02 -6.60
N LYS A 7 18.95 8.71 -6.92
CA LYS A 7 19.14 9.30 -8.25
C LYS A 7 19.20 8.25 -9.36
N THR A 8 19.88 7.13 -9.10
CA THR A 8 19.99 6.03 -10.06
C THR A 8 18.64 5.34 -10.23
N LEU A 9 17.98 4.97 -9.13
CA LEU A 9 16.65 4.35 -9.14
C LEU A 9 15.61 5.23 -9.82
N PHE A 10 15.61 6.54 -9.54
CA PHE A 10 14.71 7.49 -10.19
C PHE A 10 14.85 7.48 -11.70
N LYS A 11 16.09 7.53 -12.22
CA LYS A 11 16.36 7.46 -13.67
C LYS A 11 15.87 6.15 -14.27
N GLU A 12 16.16 5.02 -13.61
CA GLU A 12 15.76 3.71 -14.09
C GLU A 12 14.24 3.56 -14.16
N ILE A 13 13.52 4.00 -13.14
CA ILE A 13 12.05 3.92 -13.10
C ILE A 13 11.42 4.85 -14.13
N ARG A 14 11.94 6.07 -14.26
CA ARG A 14 11.47 6.99 -15.29
C ARG A 14 11.61 6.38 -16.68
N SER A 15 12.65 5.58 -16.91
CA SER A 15 12.90 4.91 -18.20
C SER A 15 12.00 3.71 -18.47
N ILE A 16 11.21 3.23 -17.50
CA ILE A 16 10.30 2.10 -17.69
C ILE A 16 9.20 2.50 -18.68
N PRO A 17 9.01 1.79 -19.80
CA PRO A 17 7.90 2.04 -20.72
C PRO A 17 6.57 1.65 -20.05
N LEU A 18 5.64 2.60 -19.93
CA LEU A 18 4.34 2.34 -19.30
C LEU A 18 3.38 1.63 -20.26
N GLU A 19 3.65 1.70 -21.57
CA GLU A 19 2.92 1.04 -22.66
C GLU A 19 2.80 -0.46 -22.46
N SER A 20 3.87 -1.07 -21.94
CA SER A 20 4.00 -2.51 -21.77
C SER A 20 3.97 -2.94 -20.30
N ALA A 21 3.73 -2.00 -19.38
CA ALA A 21 3.67 -2.30 -17.96
C ALA A 21 2.37 -3.04 -17.62
N ASP A 22 2.47 -4.04 -16.73
CA ASP A 22 1.30 -4.70 -16.18
C ASP A 22 0.61 -3.81 -15.13
N PRO A 23 -0.67 -4.08 -14.77
CA PRO A 23 -1.43 -3.23 -13.85
C PRO A 23 -0.73 -3.07 -12.49
N ASP A 24 -0.09 -4.11 -12.00
CA ASP A 24 0.63 -4.06 -10.73
C ASP A 24 1.80 -3.07 -10.83
N LEU A 25 2.63 -3.17 -11.87
CA LEU A 25 3.76 -2.25 -12.05
C LEU A 25 3.28 -0.80 -12.17
N LEU A 26 2.18 -0.57 -12.91
CA LEU A 26 1.56 0.75 -13.02
C LEU A 26 1.11 1.28 -11.65
N ALA A 27 0.48 0.44 -10.83
CA ALA A 27 0.07 0.79 -9.47
C ALA A 27 1.25 1.24 -8.60
N HIS A 28 2.35 0.47 -8.57
CA HIS A 28 3.54 0.83 -7.79
C HIS A 28 4.24 2.08 -8.34
N ILE A 29 4.30 2.25 -9.65
CA ILE A 29 4.86 3.46 -10.28
C ILE A 29 4.03 4.69 -9.89
N SER A 30 2.70 4.67 -10.07
CA SER A 30 1.81 5.77 -9.68
C SER A 30 1.99 6.13 -8.21
N PHE A 31 2.01 5.12 -7.33
CA PHE A 31 2.14 5.33 -5.90
C PHE A 31 3.54 5.82 -5.48
N GLY A 32 4.60 5.37 -6.14
CA GLY A 32 5.96 5.86 -5.93
C GLY A 32 6.12 7.33 -6.34
N PHE A 33 5.61 7.70 -7.52
CA PHE A 33 5.65 9.09 -8.00
C PHE A 33 4.83 10.03 -7.11
N ARG A 34 3.70 9.58 -6.56
CA ARG A 34 2.93 10.32 -5.54
C ARG A 34 3.82 10.70 -4.35
N ASN A 35 4.59 9.77 -3.80
CA ASN A 35 5.44 10.04 -2.64
C ASN A 35 6.62 10.96 -2.97
N LEU A 36 7.21 10.80 -4.15
CA LEU A 36 8.24 11.74 -4.61
C LEU A 36 7.65 13.13 -4.85
N LEU A 37 6.40 13.24 -5.31
CA LEU A 37 5.73 14.51 -5.51
C LEU A 37 5.47 15.22 -4.18
N ILE A 38 5.06 14.50 -3.13
CA ILE A 38 4.97 15.05 -1.77
C ILE A 38 6.32 15.65 -1.36
N LEU A 39 7.40 14.88 -1.51
CA LEU A 39 8.76 15.34 -1.24
C LEU A 39 9.12 16.58 -2.05
N ALA A 40 8.84 16.61 -3.36
CA ALA A 40 9.17 17.74 -4.22
C ALA A 40 8.43 19.03 -3.80
N TYR A 41 7.23 18.92 -3.20
CA TYR A 41 6.51 20.06 -2.65
C TYR A 41 7.02 20.52 -1.28
N THR A 42 7.48 19.59 -0.44
CA THR A 42 7.90 19.90 0.94
C THR A 42 9.41 20.15 1.06
N MET A 43 10.21 19.74 0.08
CA MET A 43 11.66 19.72 0.14
C MET A 43 12.31 20.18 -1.19
N PRO A 44 12.78 21.44 -1.27
CA PRO A 44 13.38 22.00 -2.49
C PRO A 44 14.57 21.20 -3.05
N TRP A 45 15.37 20.58 -2.17
CA TRP A 45 16.56 19.83 -2.54
C TRP A 45 16.29 18.61 -3.45
N VAL A 46 15.05 18.12 -3.49
CA VAL A 46 14.63 16.98 -4.32
C VAL A 46 14.88 17.29 -5.80
N THR A 47 14.41 18.47 -6.25
CA THR A 47 14.63 18.93 -7.63
C THR A 47 16.12 19.21 -7.87
N GLU A 48 16.82 19.79 -6.91
CA GLU A 48 18.27 20.05 -7.02
C GLU A 48 19.09 18.75 -7.18
N THR A 49 18.68 17.68 -6.51
CA THR A 49 19.40 16.40 -6.50
C THR A 49 19.10 15.54 -7.72
N LEU A 50 17.81 15.45 -8.07
CA LEU A 50 17.29 14.57 -9.12
C LEU A 50 17.17 15.25 -10.49
N GLY A 51 17.19 16.58 -10.54
CA GLY A 51 17.07 17.40 -11.75
C GLY A 51 15.62 17.81 -12.06
N ASP A 52 15.44 18.56 -13.15
CA ASP A 52 14.14 19.11 -13.58
C ASP A 52 13.06 18.03 -13.79
N GLU A 53 13.47 16.79 -14.09
CA GLU A 53 12.57 15.64 -14.23
C GLU A 53 11.88 15.28 -12.91
N ALA A 54 12.42 15.72 -11.77
CA ALA A 54 11.81 15.60 -10.45
C ALA A 54 11.08 16.87 -9.99
N ALA A 55 10.95 17.87 -10.86
CA ALA A 55 10.11 19.03 -10.55
C ALA A 55 8.63 18.61 -10.45
N PRO A 56 7.81 19.28 -9.62
CA PRO A 56 6.43 18.86 -9.36
C PRO A 56 5.57 18.63 -10.61
N HIS A 57 5.74 19.46 -11.65
CA HIS A 57 5.00 19.33 -12.91
C HIS A 57 5.38 18.06 -13.69
N ALA A 58 6.67 17.71 -13.74
CA ALA A 58 7.17 16.52 -14.43
C ALA A 58 6.74 15.24 -13.71
N LEU A 59 6.84 15.23 -12.38
CA LEU A 59 6.36 14.13 -11.54
C LEU A 59 4.84 13.93 -11.67
N THR A 60 4.08 15.03 -11.66
CA THR A 60 2.62 14.99 -11.85
C THR A 60 2.27 14.38 -13.20
N ALA A 61 2.90 14.85 -14.29
CA ALA A 61 2.64 14.33 -15.63
C ALA A 61 2.89 12.81 -15.71
N ARG A 62 4.01 12.35 -15.14
CA ARG A 62 4.35 10.92 -15.17
C ARG A 62 3.43 10.05 -14.30
N MET A 63 3.07 10.55 -13.12
CA MET A 63 2.09 9.90 -12.25
C MET A 63 0.73 9.79 -12.93
N MET A 64 0.28 10.85 -13.60
CA MET A 64 -0.99 10.88 -14.31
C MET A 64 -1.03 9.92 -15.50
N GLU A 65 0.08 9.81 -16.24
CA GLU A 65 0.22 8.81 -17.32
C GLU A 65 0.11 7.37 -16.78
N ALA A 66 0.78 7.08 -15.66
CA ALA A 66 0.71 5.77 -15.02
C ALA A 66 -0.70 5.46 -14.48
N SER A 67 -1.35 6.42 -13.83
CA SER A 67 -2.71 6.26 -13.30
C SER A 67 -3.76 6.14 -14.40
N ASP A 68 -3.61 6.86 -15.50
CA ASP A 68 -4.49 6.74 -16.67
C ASP A 68 -4.43 5.33 -17.27
N ARG A 69 -3.22 4.80 -17.41
CA ARG A 69 -3.04 3.43 -17.86
C ARG A 69 -3.59 2.43 -16.85
N LEU A 70 -3.29 2.60 -15.57
CA LEU A 70 -3.81 1.72 -14.52
C LEU A 70 -5.33 1.65 -14.56
N ALA A 71 -6.01 2.80 -14.63
CA ALA A 71 -7.47 2.87 -14.68
C ALA A 71 -8.04 2.09 -15.88
N LYS A 72 -7.44 2.22 -17.07
CA LYS A 72 -7.84 1.47 -18.29
C LYS A 72 -7.62 -0.04 -18.19
N GLU A 73 -6.78 -0.47 -17.26
CA GLU A 73 -6.30 -1.84 -17.16
C GLU A 73 -6.91 -2.59 -15.95
N LEU A 74 -7.71 -1.91 -15.12
CA LEU A 74 -8.34 -2.48 -13.92
C LEU A 74 -9.30 -3.65 -14.19
N ASP A 75 -9.80 -3.78 -15.42
CA ASP A 75 -10.71 -4.83 -15.84
C ASP A 75 -10.02 -5.97 -16.61
N LYS A 76 -8.69 -5.94 -16.72
CA LYS A 76 -7.94 -7.09 -17.24
C LYS A 76 -8.01 -8.27 -16.29
N ASP A 77 -7.80 -9.46 -16.84
CA ASP A 77 -7.80 -10.72 -16.08
C ASP A 77 -6.73 -10.68 -14.98
N MET A 78 -7.21 -10.70 -13.73
CA MET A 78 -6.41 -10.57 -12.52
C MET A 78 -7.09 -11.38 -11.40
N THR A 79 -6.29 -11.84 -10.44
CA THR A 79 -6.87 -12.40 -9.22
C THR A 79 -7.64 -11.30 -8.47
N PRO A 80 -8.70 -11.63 -7.71
CA PRO A 80 -9.43 -10.65 -6.92
C PRO A 80 -8.53 -9.84 -5.97
N GLU A 81 -7.50 -10.47 -5.40
CA GLU A 81 -6.52 -9.81 -4.54
C GLU A 81 -5.65 -8.80 -5.31
N ASP A 82 -5.17 -9.16 -6.50
CA ASP A 82 -4.39 -8.25 -7.35
C ASP A 82 -5.23 -7.06 -7.81
N ARG A 83 -6.47 -7.31 -8.21
CA ARG A 83 -7.41 -6.24 -8.59
C ARG A 83 -7.68 -5.31 -7.41
N ALA A 84 -7.98 -5.85 -6.23
CA ALA A 84 -8.21 -5.05 -5.03
C ALA A 84 -7.00 -4.20 -4.64
N ARG A 85 -5.79 -4.75 -4.76
CA ARG A 85 -4.53 -4.00 -4.55
C ARG A 85 -4.36 -2.85 -5.55
N CYS A 86 -4.58 -3.11 -6.84
CA CYS A 86 -4.50 -2.08 -7.89
C CYS A 86 -5.50 -0.95 -7.65
N ILE A 87 -6.74 -1.29 -7.26
CA ILE A 87 -7.78 -0.31 -6.90
C ILE A 87 -7.31 0.55 -5.71
N VAL A 88 -6.80 -0.07 -4.65
CA VAL A 88 -6.29 0.66 -3.47
C VAL A 88 -5.19 1.64 -3.86
N TYR A 89 -4.27 1.24 -4.73
CA TYR A 89 -3.15 2.09 -5.14
C TYR A 89 -3.58 3.24 -6.07
N LEU A 90 -4.57 3.00 -6.93
CA LEU A 90 -5.20 4.07 -7.70
C LEU A 90 -5.89 5.07 -6.77
N LEU A 91 -6.68 4.61 -5.79
CA LEU A 91 -7.35 5.46 -4.80
C LEU A 91 -6.37 6.25 -3.93
N HIS A 92 -5.27 5.63 -3.50
CA HIS A 92 -4.16 6.32 -2.80
C HIS A 92 -3.57 7.45 -3.64
N THR A 93 -3.44 7.25 -4.96
CA THR A 93 -2.91 8.25 -5.88
C THR A 93 -3.91 9.40 -6.05
N LEU A 94 -5.19 9.05 -6.24
CA LEU A 94 -6.27 10.02 -6.42
C LEU A 94 -6.57 10.85 -5.17
N SER A 95 -6.25 10.36 -3.97
CA SER A 95 -6.37 11.15 -2.74
C SER A 95 -5.36 12.30 -2.67
N PHE A 96 -4.27 12.19 -3.42
CA PHE A 96 -3.25 13.25 -3.51
C PHE A 96 -3.42 14.12 -4.76
N HIS A 97 -3.79 13.51 -5.90
CA HIS A 97 -4.01 14.22 -7.15
C HIS A 97 -5.30 13.74 -7.81
N TYR A 98 -6.39 14.44 -7.50
CA TYR A 98 -7.71 14.05 -7.96
C TYR A 98 -7.87 14.19 -9.47
N ASN A 99 -8.38 13.14 -10.10
CA ASN A 99 -8.82 13.14 -11.50
C ASN A 99 -10.23 12.54 -11.56
N PRO A 100 -11.23 13.27 -12.10
CA PRO A 100 -12.62 12.82 -12.08
C PRO A 100 -12.86 11.56 -12.92
N ASP A 101 -12.24 11.46 -14.10
CA ASP A 101 -12.43 10.31 -15.00
C ASP A 101 -11.83 9.03 -14.39
N HIS A 102 -10.64 9.15 -13.78
CA HIS A 102 -10.00 8.04 -13.08
C HIS A 102 -10.74 7.66 -11.80
N MET A 103 -11.32 8.64 -11.11
CA MET A 103 -12.12 8.40 -9.91
C MET A 103 -13.39 7.62 -10.22
N GLU A 104 -14.12 7.97 -11.29
CA GLU A 104 -15.31 7.23 -11.71
C GLU A 104 -14.99 5.74 -11.94
N ILE A 105 -13.88 5.45 -12.61
CA ILE A 105 -13.41 4.08 -12.83
C ILE A 105 -13.06 3.40 -11.50
N ALA A 106 -12.31 4.06 -10.63
CA ALA A 106 -11.90 3.52 -9.34
C ALA A 106 -13.11 3.22 -8.42
N GLU A 107 -14.09 4.11 -8.37
CA GLU A 107 -15.32 3.96 -7.57
C GLU A 107 -16.20 2.82 -8.08
N ASN A 108 -16.34 2.69 -9.40
CA ASN A 108 -17.08 1.59 -10.01
C ASN A 108 -16.42 0.25 -9.66
N ALA A 109 -15.10 0.15 -9.82
CA ALA A 109 -14.34 -1.06 -9.48
C ALA A 109 -14.41 -1.38 -7.97
N ALA A 110 -14.28 -0.36 -7.10
CA ALA A 110 -14.43 -0.52 -5.65
C ALA A 110 -15.82 -1.01 -5.26
N THR A 111 -16.87 -0.42 -5.83
CA THR A 111 -18.27 -0.81 -5.59
C THR A 111 -18.51 -2.25 -6.03
N GLU A 112 -17.97 -2.65 -7.17
CA GLU A 112 -18.07 -4.03 -7.67
C GLU A 112 -17.41 -5.04 -6.71
N VAL A 113 -16.21 -4.74 -6.21
CA VAL A 113 -15.52 -5.57 -5.21
C VAL A 113 -16.36 -5.70 -3.93
N ILE A 114 -16.85 -4.59 -3.38
CA ILE A 114 -17.67 -4.57 -2.17
C ILE A 114 -18.92 -5.43 -2.34
N ASN A 115 -19.64 -5.26 -3.46
CA ASN A 115 -20.86 -6.00 -3.76
C ASN A 115 -20.59 -7.50 -3.94
N ASN A 116 -19.53 -7.87 -4.65
CA ASN A 116 -19.17 -9.28 -4.86
C ASN A 116 -18.78 -9.97 -3.56
N VAL A 117 -18.09 -9.28 -2.64
CA VAL A 117 -17.80 -9.83 -1.30
C VAL A 117 -19.09 -10.01 -0.51
N ASP A 118 -19.97 -9.00 -0.48
CA ASP A 118 -21.26 -9.08 0.20
C ASP A 118 -22.11 -10.25 -0.29
N LEU A 119 -22.15 -10.47 -1.61
CA LEU A 119 -22.85 -11.59 -2.24
C LEU A 119 -22.20 -12.93 -1.85
N ALA A 120 -20.87 -13.02 -1.92
CA ALA A 120 -20.13 -14.23 -1.55
C ALA A 120 -20.35 -14.62 -0.09
N GLN A 121 -20.45 -13.65 0.82
CA GLN A 121 -20.73 -13.89 2.25
C GLN A 121 -22.18 -14.32 2.52
N LYS A 122 -23.13 -13.89 1.68
CA LYS A 122 -24.57 -14.22 1.81
C LYS A 122 -24.95 -15.53 1.14
N ALA A 123 -24.13 -16.05 0.22
CA ALA A 123 -24.34 -17.32 -0.43
C ALA A 123 -24.36 -18.46 0.62
N THR A 124 -25.56 -18.93 0.97
CA THR A 124 -25.76 -20.05 1.87
C THR A 124 -25.30 -21.36 1.22
N PRO A 125 -24.77 -22.34 1.98
CA PRO A 125 -24.35 -23.65 1.44
C PRO A 125 -25.50 -24.52 0.88
N ALA A 126 -26.72 -23.99 0.77
CA ALA A 126 -27.91 -24.71 0.29
C ALA A 126 -27.92 -24.96 -1.22
N THR A 127 -27.05 -24.26 -1.97
CA THR A 127 -26.77 -24.58 -3.38
C THR A 127 -25.26 -24.62 -3.50
N PRO A 128 -24.64 -25.77 -3.77
CA PRO A 128 -23.22 -25.79 -4.07
C PRO A 128 -23.05 -24.98 -5.36
N ALA A 129 -22.57 -23.75 -5.24
CA ALA A 129 -22.03 -23.04 -6.37
C ALA A 129 -20.97 -23.96 -6.97
N THR A 130 -21.07 -24.23 -8.27
CA THR A 130 -20.15 -25.10 -9.00
C THR A 130 -18.71 -24.61 -8.98
N GLU A 131 -18.48 -23.37 -8.52
CA GLU A 131 -17.18 -22.78 -8.26
C GLU A 131 -17.21 -21.98 -6.95
N PRO A 132 -16.14 -21.96 -6.14
CA PRO A 132 -16.02 -21.06 -4.99
C PRO A 132 -16.18 -19.61 -5.48
N HIS A 133 -17.00 -18.79 -4.80
CA HIS A 133 -17.03 -17.36 -5.09
C HIS A 133 -15.62 -16.79 -4.93
N GLN A 134 -14.98 -16.43 -6.04
CA GLN A 134 -13.59 -15.97 -6.10
C GLN A 134 -13.28 -14.80 -5.14
N TYR A 135 -14.30 -13.98 -4.85
CA TYR A 135 -14.20 -12.82 -3.95
C TYR A 135 -14.33 -13.16 -2.45
N LEU A 136 -14.70 -14.40 -2.09
CA LEU A 136 -14.85 -14.80 -0.68
C LEU A 136 -13.52 -14.70 0.09
N SER A 137 -12.39 -14.90 -0.58
CA SER A 137 -11.05 -14.73 0.00
C SER A 137 -10.80 -13.29 0.49
N LEU A 138 -11.49 -12.30 -0.07
CA LEU A 138 -11.35 -10.90 0.33
C LEU A 138 -12.19 -10.52 1.55
N ALA A 139 -13.08 -11.40 2.02
CA ALA A 139 -13.99 -11.12 3.13
C ALA A 139 -13.29 -10.70 4.43
N ASP A 140 -12.06 -11.16 4.66
CA ASP A 140 -11.21 -10.77 5.79
C ASP A 140 -9.92 -10.07 5.35
N SER A 141 -9.86 -9.58 4.11
CA SER A 141 -8.64 -9.00 3.54
C SER A 141 -8.44 -7.54 3.98
N PRO A 142 -7.20 -7.15 4.34
CA PRO A 142 -6.83 -5.74 4.51
C PRO A 142 -7.11 -4.87 3.29
N TYR A 143 -7.08 -5.43 2.07
CA TYR A 143 -7.42 -4.66 0.87
C TYR A 143 -8.88 -4.23 0.84
N LEU A 144 -9.80 -5.13 1.21
CA LEU A 144 -11.21 -4.77 1.34
C LEU A 144 -11.42 -3.68 2.39
N CYS A 145 -10.76 -3.80 3.54
CA CYS A 145 -10.84 -2.76 4.58
C CYS A 145 -10.35 -1.40 4.06
N LYS A 146 -9.24 -1.36 3.32
CA LYS A 146 -8.71 -0.13 2.72
C LYS A 146 -9.65 0.45 1.65
N ILE A 147 -10.25 -0.40 0.80
CA ILE A 147 -11.28 0.03 -0.17
C ILE A 147 -12.47 0.66 0.57
N LEU A 148 -12.99 0.02 1.61
CA LEU A 148 -14.10 0.54 2.42
C LEU A 148 -13.77 1.88 3.11
N CYS A 149 -12.52 2.05 3.55
CA CYS A 149 -12.03 3.33 4.10
C CYS A 149 -12.04 4.42 3.03
N TYR A 150 -11.52 4.14 1.82
CA TYR A 150 -11.55 5.10 0.72
C TYR A 150 -12.95 5.42 0.23
N ASP A 151 -13.83 4.43 0.23
CA ASP A 151 -15.23 4.61 -0.12
C ASP A 151 -15.91 5.61 0.81
N TYR A 152 -15.64 5.51 2.12
CA TYR A 152 -16.07 6.51 3.08
C TYR A 152 -15.38 7.87 2.87
N TYR A 153 -14.08 7.89 2.61
CA TYR A 153 -13.32 9.12 2.42
C TYR A 153 -13.83 9.97 1.25
N PHE A 154 -14.06 9.35 0.09
CA PHE A 154 -14.47 10.07 -1.13
C PHE A 154 -15.98 10.31 -1.20
N ARG A 155 -16.80 9.33 -0.77
CA ARG A 155 -18.26 9.37 -0.97
C ARG A 155 -19.06 9.59 0.31
N THR A 156 -18.41 9.63 1.47
CA THR A 156 -19.04 9.72 2.81
C THR A 156 -20.00 8.57 3.13
N GLU A 157 -19.79 7.41 2.49
CA GLU A 157 -20.60 6.20 2.66
C GLU A 157 -20.48 5.60 4.06
N LYS A 158 -21.50 5.85 4.90
CA LYS A 158 -21.50 5.44 6.31
C LYS A 158 -21.52 3.93 6.48
N ASP A 159 -22.16 3.20 5.56
CA ASP A 159 -22.18 1.75 5.58
C ASP A 159 -20.79 1.17 5.33
N SER A 160 -20.01 1.76 4.42
CA SER A 160 -18.62 1.36 4.16
C SER A 160 -17.74 1.61 5.38
N ARG A 161 -17.86 2.78 6.03
CA ARG A 161 -17.20 3.04 7.33
C ARG A 161 -17.54 1.96 8.36
N LYS A 162 -18.83 1.63 8.52
CA LYS A 162 -19.28 0.63 9.49
C LYS A 162 -18.73 -0.77 9.17
N LYS A 163 -18.67 -1.16 7.89
CA LYS A 163 -18.08 -2.43 7.46
C LYS A 163 -16.57 -2.48 7.74
N ALA A 164 -15.83 -1.42 7.43
CA ALA A 164 -14.40 -1.31 7.77
C ALA A 164 -14.20 -1.43 9.29
N GLU A 165 -14.99 -0.69 10.07
CA GLU A 165 -14.94 -0.75 11.53
C GLU A 165 -15.23 -2.15 12.08
N ASN A 166 -16.16 -2.89 11.49
CA ASN A 166 -16.45 -4.26 11.89
C ASN A 166 -15.27 -5.21 11.66
N LEU A 167 -14.56 -5.07 10.53
CA LEU A 167 -13.33 -5.84 10.25
C LEU A 167 -12.24 -5.50 11.27
N LEU A 168 -11.99 -4.21 11.51
CA LEU A 168 -11.00 -3.76 12.47
C LEU A 168 -11.34 -4.19 13.91
N THR A 169 -12.61 -4.15 14.31
CA THR A 169 -13.07 -4.63 15.61
C THR A 169 -12.91 -6.14 15.75
N LYS A 170 -13.15 -6.90 14.67
CA LYS A 170 -12.92 -8.34 14.64
C LYS A 170 -11.43 -8.64 14.88
N TRP A 171 -10.54 -8.01 14.10
CA TRP A 171 -9.09 -8.20 14.27
C TRP A 171 -8.59 -7.73 15.64
N ASP A 172 -9.17 -6.67 16.21
CA ASP A 172 -8.80 -6.20 17.55
C ASP A 172 -9.13 -7.24 18.63
N LYS A 173 -10.26 -7.93 18.50
CA LYS A 173 -10.63 -9.05 19.40
C LYS A 173 -9.74 -10.28 19.25
N GLU A 174 -9.18 -10.49 18.07
CA GLU A 174 -8.23 -11.58 17.79
C GLU A 174 -6.81 -11.26 18.28
N LEU A 175 -6.52 -9.99 18.58
CA LEU A 175 -5.20 -9.54 19.01
C LEU A 175 -4.86 -10.09 20.40
N GLN A 176 -3.71 -10.78 20.48
CA GLN A 176 -3.22 -11.35 21.72
C GLN A 176 -2.78 -10.28 22.72
N LYS A 177 -2.70 -10.66 24.00
CA LYS A 177 -2.35 -9.75 25.10
C LYS A 177 -0.99 -9.08 24.95
N ASN A 178 -0.07 -9.69 24.22
CA ASN A 178 1.27 -9.18 23.92
C ASN A 178 1.38 -8.50 22.53
N GLY A 179 0.30 -8.39 21.75
CA GLY A 179 0.28 -7.53 20.55
C GLY A 179 0.43 -8.24 19.21
N PHE A 180 0.26 -9.56 19.13
CA PHE A 180 0.29 -10.29 17.85
C PHE A 180 -1.04 -10.93 17.52
N TRP A 181 -1.24 -11.31 16.25
CA TRP A 181 -2.39 -12.11 15.83
C TRP A 181 -1.97 -13.57 15.68
N LEU A 182 -2.70 -14.48 16.34
CA LEU A 182 -2.45 -15.92 16.22
C LEU A 182 -2.82 -16.40 14.81
N ASP A 183 -2.02 -17.31 14.24
CA ASP A 183 -2.22 -17.89 12.91
C ASP A 183 -2.26 -16.88 11.74
N VAL A 184 -1.75 -15.67 11.97
CA VAL A 184 -1.60 -14.63 10.95
C VAL A 184 -0.12 -14.45 10.66
N THR A 185 0.26 -14.57 9.39
CA THR A 185 1.64 -14.31 8.94
C THR A 185 2.04 -12.86 9.21
N GLU A 186 3.34 -12.61 9.38
CA GLU A 186 3.86 -11.25 9.60
C GLU A 186 3.43 -10.25 8.52
N ASP A 187 3.56 -10.56 7.23
CA ASP A 187 3.13 -9.65 6.15
C ASP A 187 1.64 -9.29 6.27
N MET A 188 0.77 -10.28 6.49
CA MET A 188 -0.67 -10.04 6.68
C MET A 188 -0.95 -9.18 7.93
N ALA A 189 -0.21 -9.39 9.02
CA ALA A 189 -0.32 -8.57 10.22
C ALA A 189 0.08 -7.11 9.95
N LEU A 190 1.18 -6.89 9.23
CA LEU A 190 1.61 -5.57 8.81
C LEU A 190 0.59 -4.91 7.85
N GLN A 191 -0.03 -5.68 6.94
CA GLN A 191 -1.12 -5.19 6.10
C GLN A 191 -2.37 -4.81 6.90
N ARG A 192 -2.73 -5.58 7.96
CA ARG A 192 -3.81 -5.19 8.89
C ARG A 192 -3.48 -3.86 9.56
N LEU A 193 -2.22 -3.65 9.98
CA LEU A 193 -1.77 -2.37 10.55
C LEU A 193 -1.89 -1.21 9.57
N GLU A 194 -1.62 -1.39 8.28
CA GLU A 194 -1.84 -0.34 7.27
C GLU A 194 -3.32 0.06 7.21
N ALA A 195 -4.23 -0.91 7.29
CA ALA A 195 -5.66 -0.66 7.28
C ALA A 195 -6.13 0.08 8.54
N TYR A 196 -5.57 -0.25 9.72
CA TYR A 196 -5.81 0.53 10.94
C TYR A 196 -5.33 1.98 10.79
N SER A 197 -4.10 2.19 10.31
CA SER A 197 -3.53 3.53 10.12
C SER A 197 -4.37 4.35 9.14
N LEU A 198 -4.81 3.76 8.02
CA LEU A 198 -5.70 4.44 7.08
C LEU A 198 -7.05 4.80 7.71
N PHE A 199 -7.66 3.91 8.49
CA PHE A 199 -8.92 4.22 9.18
C PHE A 199 -8.76 5.36 10.19
N SER A 200 -7.62 5.41 10.89
CA SER A 200 -7.28 6.53 11.77
C SER A 200 -7.25 7.86 11.01
N ASP A 201 -6.71 7.89 9.80
CA ASP A 201 -6.67 9.11 8.98
C ASP A 201 -8.04 9.55 8.48
N VAL A 202 -8.88 8.60 8.03
CA VAL A 202 -10.11 8.94 7.29
C VAL A 202 -11.38 8.94 8.13
N ALA A 203 -11.39 8.28 9.29
CA ALA A 203 -12.63 8.04 10.03
C ALA A 203 -12.56 8.38 11.52
N ASP A 204 -11.57 7.85 12.25
CA ASP A 204 -11.44 8.06 13.69
C ASP A 204 -10.01 7.85 14.17
N GLN A 205 -9.31 8.96 14.39
CA GLN A 205 -7.89 9.00 14.73
C GLN A 205 -7.53 8.15 15.95
N HIS A 206 -8.38 8.13 16.98
CA HIS A 206 -7.99 7.60 18.30
C HIS A 206 -8.51 6.20 18.59
N LYS A 207 -9.52 5.73 17.85
CA LYS A 207 -10.24 4.49 18.17
C LYS A 207 -9.34 3.26 18.35
N TYR A 208 -8.36 3.09 17.48
CA TYR A 208 -7.47 1.93 17.47
C TYR A 208 -6.01 2.28 17.77
N GLU A 209 -5.73 3.49 18.26
CA GLU A 209 -4.36 3.95 18.52
C GLU A 209 -3.58 2.99 19.43
N LYS A 210 -4.25 2.50 20.49
CA LYS A 210 -3.65 1.53 21.43
C LYS A 210 -3.32 0.20 20.74
N THR A 211 -4.21 -0.28 19.89
CA THR A 211 -4.06 -1.52 19.12
C THR A 211 -2.85 -1.41 18.19
N ILE A 212 -2.76 -0.31 17.44
CA ILE A 212 -1.66 -0.01 16.52
C ILE A 212 -0.32 0.02 17.27
N ARG A 213 -0.21 0.84 18.33
CA ARG A 213 1.03 0.99 19.11
C ARG A 213 1.51 -0.33 19.70
N LYS A 214 0.58 -1.10 20.27
CA LYS A 214 0.89 -2.39 20.90
C LYS A 214 1.39 -3.41 19.90
N ALA A 215 0.76 -3.49 18.73
CA ALA A 215 1.17 -4.43 17.70
C ALA A 215 2.52 -4.05 17.08
N ILE A 216 2.74 -2.76 16.79
CA ILE A 216 4.03 -2.30 16.27
C ILE A 216 5.16 -2.59 17.23
N GLN A 217 4.96 -2.37 18.55
CA GLN A 217 5.97 -2.73 19.55
C GLN A 217 6.33 -4.22 19.46
N TYR A 218 5.33 -5.10 19.40
CA TYR A 218 5.57 -6.54 19.30
C TYR A 218 6.37 -6.91 18.04
N TYR A 219 5.92 -6.46 16.87
CA TYR A 219 6.58 -6.81 15.61
C TYR A 219 7.98 -6.20 15.51
N SER A 220 8.22 -5.03 16.11
CA SER A 220 9.55 -4.38 16.13
C SER A 220 10.62 -5.19 16.87
N GLU A 221 10.22 -6.10 17.75
CA GLU A 221 11.11 -6.95 18.57
C GLU A 221 11.40 -8.30 17.90
N LEU A 222 10.73 -8.61 16.79
CA LEU A 222 10.95 -9.86 16.06
C LEU A 222 12.24 -9.78 15.24
N PRO A 223 13.12 -10.79 15.28
CA PRO A 223 14.39 -10.75 14.56
C PRO A 223 14.25 -10.55 13.05
N GLN A 224 13.19 -11.07 12.44
CA GLN A 224 12.93 -10.99 11.00
C GLN A 224 12.32 -9.65 10.55
N ILE A 225 11.90 -8.78 11.46
CA ILE A 225 11.24 -7.51 11.09
C ILE A 225 12.15 -6.61 10.26
N THR A 226 13.47 -6.77 10.43
CA THR A 226 14.50 -6.02 9.72
C THR A 226 14.61 -6.40 8.24
N ASP A 227 13.94 -7.48 7.85
CA ASP A 227 13.77 -7.88 6.46
C ASP A 227 12.43 -7.43 5.88
N GLU A 228 11.45 -7.01 6.69
CA GLU A 228 10.10 -6.66 6.23
C GLU A 228 9.94 -5.18 5.95
N VAL A 229 10.06 -4.81 4.67
CA VAL A 229 10.03 -3.40 4.27
C VAL A 229 8.68 -2.71 4.49
N ARG A 230 7.60 -3.49 4.54
CA ARG A 230 6.28 -2.97 4.92
C ARG A 230 6.30 -2.32 6.31
N PHE A 231 7.20 -2.74 7.20
CA PHE A 231 7.38 -2.11 8.49
C PHE A 231 7.79 -0.63 8.33
N LEU A 232 8.67 -0.30 7.39
CA LEU A 232 9.03 1.10 7.09
C LEU A 232 7.82 1.92 6.62
N PHE A 233 6.94 1.33 5.81
CA PHE A 233 5.71 2.00 5.38
C PHE A 233 4.85 2.39 6.57
N LEU A 234 4.67 1.49 7.54
CA LEU A 234 3.92 1.77 8.77
C LEU A 234 4.58 2.84 9.62
N LEU A 235 5.89 2.75 9.81
CA LEU A 235 6.64 3.77 10.55
C LEU A 235 6.56 5.15 9.88
N ALA A 236 6.55 5.18 8.55
CA ALA A 236 6.37 6.38 7.74
C ALA A 236 5.00 7.00 7.89
N HIS A 237 3.96 6.18 7.73
CA HIS A 237 2.58 6.61 7.88
C HIS A 237 2.37 7.21 9.27
N MET A 238 2.92 6.58 10.30
CA MET A 238 2.77 7.03 11.67
C MET A 238 3.73 8.13 12.11
N GLY A 239 4.72 8.51 11.30
CA GLY A 239 5.76 9.45 11.68
C GLY A 239 6.61 8.98 12.87
N THR A 240 6.88 7.67 12.97
CA THR A 240 7.55 7.04 14.13
C THR A 240 8.92 6.45 13.83
N PHE A 241 9.53 6.79 12.68
CA PHE A 241 10.89 6.36 12.31
C PHE A 241 11.92 6.53 13.45
N ARG A 242 11.88 7.67 14.15
CA ARG A 242 12.83 7.98 15.24
C ARG A 242 12.74 7.05 16.44
N ASN A 243 11.63 6.33 16.59
CA ASN A 243 11.44 5.39 17.69
C ASN A 243 12.10 4.02 17.41
N TYR A 244 12.46 3.73 16.15
CA TYR A 244 12.98 2.44 15.71
C TYR A 244 14.23 2.61 14.81
N PRO A 245 15.27 3.34 15.27
CA PRO A 245 16.40 3.70 14.42
C PRO A 245 17.17 2.48 13.89
N GLU A 246 17.36 1.46 14.71
CA GLU A 246 18.10 0.24 14.33
C GLU A 246 17.36 -0.57 13.25
N GLN A 247 16.05 -0.78 13.43
CA GLN A 247 15.22 -1.46 12.44
C GLN A 247 15.20 -0.67 11.14
N VAL A 248 15.06 0.66 11.23
CA VAL A 248 15.05 1.54 10.07
C VAL A 248 16.34 1.41 9.27
N GLU A 249 17.50 1.52 9.91
CA GLU A 249 18.81 1.43 9.25
C GLU A 249 18.99 0.08 8.55
N GLN A 250 18.70 -1.03 9.24
CA GLN A 250 18.87 -2.37 8.68
C GLN A 250 17.93 -2.64 7.50
N ILE A 251 16.65 -2.25 7.62
CA ILE A 251 15.70 -2.44 6.52
C ILE A 251 16.12 -1.56 5.32
N MET A 252 16.62 -0.35 5.57
CA MET A 252 17.08 0.53 4.49
C MET A 252 18.30 -0.03 3.75
N ASP A 253 19.25 -0.64 4.46
CA ASP A 253 20.37 -1.35 3.82
C ASP A 253 19.89 -2.52 2.97
N ASN A 254 18.96 -3.33 3.50
CA ASN A 254 18.31 -4.41 2.76
C ASN A 254 17.61 -3.90 1.48
N VAL A 255 16.87 -2.80 1.56
CA VAL A 255 16.20 -2.17 0.41
C VAL A 255 17.20 -1.75 -0.65
N LEU A 256 18.34 -1.18 -0.26
CA LEU A 256 19.40 -0.79 -1.20
C LEU A 256 20.04 -1.99 -1.90
N GLU A 257 20.08 -3.15 -1.25
CA GLU A 257 20.52 -4.42 -1.83
C GLU A 257 19.43 -5.13 -2.65
N GLY A 258 18.22 -4.59 -2.70
CA GLY A 258 17.08 -5.19 -3.42
C GLY A 258 16.35 -6.29 -2.63
N LYS A 259 16.58 -6.37 -1.33
CA LYS A 259 15.88 -7.29 -0.42
C LYS A 259 14.68 -6.56 0.19
N LEU A 260 13.49 -7.14 0.03
CA LEU A 260 12.24 -6.48 0.43
C LEU A 260 11.37 -7.28 1.43
N SER A 261 11.71 -8.54 1.72
CA SER A 261 11.04 -9.44 2.69
C SER A 261 11.89 -10.71 2.92
N ALA A 262 11.94 -11.26 4.14
CA ALA A 262 12.60 -12.55 4.43
C ALA A 262 11.63 -13.74 4.49
N THR A 263 10.36 -13.50 4.82
CA THR A 263 9.36 -14.56 5.03
C THR A 263 8.37 -14.65 3.87
N ALA A 264 8.88 -15.00 2.69
CA ALA A 264 8.05 -15.25 1.51
C ALA A 264 7.33 -16.59 1.58
N THR A 265 6.16 -16.61 2.22
CA THR A 265 5.23 -17.75 2.21
C THR A 265 3.79 -17.36 1.81
N GLY A 266 3.61 -16.22 1.13
CA GLY A 266 2.32 -15.71 0.65
C GLY A 266 2.42 -14.64 -0.46
N SER A 267 1.28 -14.37 -1.11
CA SER A 267 1.09 -13.66 -2.40
C SER A 267 2.06 -12.51 -2.69
N ILE A 268 2.26 -11.53 -1.81
CA ILE A 268 3.09 -10.35 -2.12
C ILE A 268 4.57 -10.63 -1.91
N SER A 269 4.97 -11.28 -0.83
CA SER A 269 6.38 -11.60 -0.56
C SER A 269 6.93 -12.64 -1.55
N ASP A 270 6.09 -13.58 -2.01
CA ASP A 270 6.39 -14.46 -3.14
C ASP A 270 6.45 -13.73 -4.48
N LYS A 271 5.53 -12.78 -4.72
CA LYS A 271 5.56 -11.91 -5.91
C LYS A 271 6.76 -10.98 -5.91
N VAL A 272 7.25 -10.55 -4.75
CA VAL A 272 8.42 -9.68 -4.61
C VAL A 272 9.71 -10.45 -4.87
N ARG A 273 9.85 -11.67 -4.34
CA ARG A 273 10.98 -12.57 -4.66
C ARG A 273 11.02 -12.95 -6.14
N ASN A 274 9.85 -13.20 -6.73
CA ASN A 274 9.70 -13.52 -8.15
C ASN A 274 9.37 -12.27 -9.00
N ALA A 275 9.58 -11.08 -8.45
CA ALA A 275 9.17 -9.85 -9.11
C ALA A 275 9.97 -9.65 -10.38
N LYS A 276 9.31 -9.14 -11.41
CA LYS A 276 10.02 -8.60 -12.57
C LYS A 276 10.96 -7.49 -12.09
N PRO A 277 12.16 -7.33 -12.68
CA PRO A 277 13.13 -6.32 -12.25
C PRO A 277 12.56 -4.89 -12.14
N ASN A 278 11.64 -4.52 -13.03
CA ASN A 278 10.99 -3.21 -13.02
C ASN A 278 10.06 -2.99 -11.82
N MET A 279 9.36 -4.05 -11.39
CA MET A 279 8.53 -4.00 -10.19
C MET A 279 9.36 -3.80 -8.93
N LEU A 280 10.47 -4.55 -8.82
CA LEU A 280 11.39 -4.41 -7.70
C LEU A 280 11.92 -2.98 -7.59
N LYS A 281 12.30 -2.37 -8.72
CA LYS A 281 12.73 -0.97 -8.75
C LYS A 281 11.63 -0.02 -8.27
N ALA A 282 10.42 -0.17 -8.78
CA ALA A 282 9.28 0.68 -8.39
C ALA A 282 9.02 0.64 -6.88
N LEU A 283 9.05 -0.56 -6.29
CA LEU A 283 8.94 -0.75 -4.85
C LEU A 283 10.08 -0.05 -4.09
N GLN A 284 11.34 -0.32 -4.45
CA GLN A 284 12.50 0.30 -3.79
C GLN A 284 12.41 1.82 -3.80
N PHE A 285 12.03 2.40 -4.93
CA PHE A 285 11.88 3.85 -5.05
C PHE A 285 10.79 4.42 -4.17
N HIS A 286 9.63 3.77 -4.11
CA HIS A 286 8.55 4.14 -3.21
C HIS A 286 9.04 4.17 -1.74
N ILE A 287 9.80 3.15 -1.32
CA ILE A 287 10.33 3.01 0.04
C ILE A 287 11.34 4.09 0.37
N LEU A 288 12.29 4.34 -0.53
CA LEU A 288 13.30 5.39 -0.35
C LEU A 288 12.65 6.78 -0.28
N ALA A 289 11.62 7.05 -1.08
CA ALA A 289 10.87 8.29 -1.02
C ALA A 289 10.17 8.47 0.34
N LEU A 290 9.55 7.41 0.89
CA LEU A 290 8.92 7.47 2.21
C LEU A 290 9.91 7.71 3.35
N TYR A 291 11.05 7.04 3.29
CA TYR A 291 12.13 7.24 4.26
C TYR A 291 12.55 8.72 4.28
N LEU A 292 12.85 9.29 3.11
CA LEU A 292 13.28 10.68 2.99
C LEU A 292 12.22 11.68 3.45
N LEU A 293 10.93 11.35 3.36
CA LEU A 293 9.86 12.24 3.84
C LEU A 293 9.87 12.36 5.38
N ASN A 294 10.31 11.30 6.06
CA ASN A 294 10.22 11.18 7.51
C ASN A 294 11.53 11.39 8.26
N THR A 295 12.65 11.32 7.53
CA THR A 295 13.94 11.76 8.05
C THR A 295 14.16 13.18 7.57
N GLU A 296 13.92 14.17 8.44
CA GLU A 296 14.50 15.51 8.27
C GLU A 296 15.97 15.33 7.90
N GLN A 297 16.43 16.00 6.83
CA GLN A 297 17.86 16.10 6.61
C GLN A 297 18.44 16.81 7.84
N GLU A 298 19.24 16.10 8.62
CA GLU A 298 20.26 16.74 9.45
C GLU A 298 21.11 17.70 8.60
#